data_AF-A0A087S6V8-F1
#
_entry.id   AF-A0A087S6V8-F1
#
_cell.length_a   1.000
_cell.length_b   1.000
_cell.length_c   1.000
_cell.angle_alpha   90.00
_cell.angle_beta   90.00
_cell.angle_gamma   90.00
#
_symmetry.space_group_name_H-M   'P 1'
#
loop_
_entity.id
_entity.type
_entity.pdbx_description
1 polymer ?
#
loop_
_entity_poly.entity_id
_entity_poly.type
_entity_poly.pdbx_seq_one_letter_code
_entity_poly.pdbx_strand_id
1 'polypeptide(L)'
;MTEKTLDPRYRINIESGLRVMIEEENSDNSELIPCYVKEIISSDSIVESGVKIICEDDKVGRIKYIGTESTYKKPIELIIILEKKIRKLVVEILSNHDSNWWENQIPSLVQEAVDEKQKRGIKQKEELKIPEYEQIEETDFFHLHLIIGYKKNWKIFFEPIFKSKPETMKKLVDLSSYRNLPAHSKDLTENIEEKIKTYFDDLILLIEAFYRKQN
;
A
#
# COMPACT_ATOMS: atom_id res chain seq x y z
N MET A 1 38.72 -20.77 -7.73
CA MET A 1 37.48 -20.21 -7.16
C MET A 1 36.59 -19.84 -8.33
N THR A 2 35.51 -20.59 -8.54
CA THR A 2 34.49 -20.23 -9.53
C THR A 2 33.74 -19.02 -8.98
N GLU A 3 33.87 -17.86 -9.61
CA GLU A 3 33.00 -16.71 -9.38
C GLU A 3 31.56 -17.20 -9.53
N LYS A 4 30.82 -17.23 -8.43
CA LYS A 4 29.39 -17.54 -8.46
C LYS A 4 28.69 -16.30 -9.01
N THR A 5 28.49 -16.31 -10.32
CA THR A 5 27.73 -15.27 -11.01
C THR A 5 26.28 -15.30 -10.54
N LEU A 6 25.74 -14.12 -10.22
CA LEU A 6 24.34 -13.87 -9.93
C LEU A 6 23.43 -14.57 -10.97
N ASP A 7 22.30 -15.17 -10.56
CA ASP A 7 21.32 -15.69 -11.54
C ASP A 7 20.99 -14.55 -12.52
N PRO A 8 21.24 -14.74 -13.84
CA PRO A 8 21.09 -13.69 -14.84
C PRO A 8 19.74 -12.98 -14.81
N ARG A 9 18.68 -13.64 -14.34
CA ARG A 9 17.35 -13.04 -14.19
C ARG A 9 17.32 -11.92 -13.15
N TYR A 10 18.03 -12.08 -12.02
CA TYR A 10 18.15 -11.01 -11.02
C TYR A 10 18.99 -9.86 -11.58
N ARG A 11 20.09 -10.19 -12.26
CA ARG A 11 20.99 -9.18 -12.85
C ARG A 11 20.26 -8.30 -13.86
N ILE A 12 19.60 -8.91 -14.84
CA ILE A 12 18.85 -8.19 -15.88
C ILE A 12 17.75 -7.34 -15.25
N ASN A 13 17.03 -7.87 -14.27
CA ASN A 13 15.94 -7.13 -13.64
C ASN A 13 16.43 -5.92 -12.84
N ILE A 14 17.54 -6.08 -12.11
CA ILE A 14 18.19 -5.00 -11.37
C ILE A 14 18.75 -3.95 -12.33
N GLU A 15 19.48 -4.37 -13.37
CA GLU A 15 20.03 -3.48 -14.40
C GLU A 15 18.93 -2.75 -15.19
N SER A 16 17.73 -3.35 -15.29
CA SER A 16 16.54 -2.71 -15.89
C SER A 16 15.83 -1.74 -14.94
N GLY A 17 16.34 -1.52 -13.73
CA GLY A 17 15.76 -0.60 -12.75
C GLY A 17 14.46 -1.09 -12.10
N LEU A 18 14.22 -2.41 -12.09
CA LEU A 18 13.03 -2.94 -11.43
C LEU A 18 13.10 -2.76 -9.92
N ARG A 19 11.95 -2.42 -9.32
CA ARG A 19 11.74 -2.39 -7.87
C ARG A 19 12.05 -3.77 -7.29
N VAL A 20 12.67 -3.81 -6.12
CA VAL A 20 12.96 -5.03 -5.36
C VAL A 20 12.48 -4.88 -3.93
N MET A 21 12.26 -6.01 -3.27
CA MET A 21 11.89 -6.09 -1.86
C MET A 21 13.08 -6.69 -1.11
N ILE A 22 13.64 -5.93 -0.18
CA ILE A 22 14.81 -6.34 0.59
C ILE A 22 14.47 -6.59 2.06
N GLU A 23 15.24 -7.48 2.67
CA GLU A 23 15.41 -7.56 4.11
C GLU A 23 16.58 -6.62 4.48
N GLU A 24 16.29 -5.57 5.25
CA GLU A 24 17.29 -4.57 5.64
C GLU A 24 18.30 -5.17 6.66
N GLU A 25 19.58 -4.90 6.47
CA GLU A 25 20.60 -5.32 7.44
C GLU A 25 20.48 -4.53 8.74
N ASN A 26 20.57 -5.21 9.87
CA ASN A 26 20.44 -4.65 11.22
C ASN A 26 19.03 -4.11 11.58
N SER A 27 18.00 -4.48 10.81
CA SER A 27 16.62 -4.33 11.24
C SER A 27 16.24 -5.50 12.15
N ASP A 28 15.82 -5.21 13.38
CA ASP A 28 15.19 -6.21 14.27
C ASP A 28 13.81 -6.67 13.74
N ASN A 29 13.28 -5.97 12.73
CA ASN A 29 12.01 -6.26 12.10
C ASN A 29 12.22 -7.05 10.80
N SER A 30 11.57 -8.21 10.67
CA SER A 30 11.60 -9.07 9.48
C SER A 30 10.74 -8.55 8.31
N GLU A 31 10.37 -7.28 8.36
CA GLU A 31 9.54 -6.64 7.35
C GLU A 31 10.36 -6.32 6.10
N LEU A 32 9.82 -6.70 4.94
CA LEU A 32 10.47 -6.43 3.67
C LEU A 32 10.19 -5.01 3.23
N ILE A 33 11.26 -4.27 2.95
CA ILE A 33 11.17 -2.89 2.52
C ILE A 33 11.34 -2.78 0.99
N PRO A 34 10.56 -1.92 0.34
CA PRO A 34 10.72 -1.67 -1.08
C PRO A 34 11.95 -0.82 -1.36
N CYS A 35 12.64 -1.11 -2.46
CA CYS A 35 13.92 -0.51 -2.79
C CYS A 35 14.12 -0.45 -4.31
N TYR A 36 14.76 0.61 -4.78
CA TYR A 36 15.38 0.68 -6.11
C TYR A 36 16.89 0.54 -5.94
N VAL A 37 17.51 -0.28 -6.78
CA VAL A 37 18.91 -0.65 -6.61
C VAL A 37 19.82 0.45 -7.12
N LYS A 38 20.66 1.00 -6.23
CA LYS A 38 21.75 1.93 -6.56
C LYS A 38 23.02 1.17 -6.92
N GLU A 39 23.38 0.17 -6.11
CA GLU A 39 24.62 -0.59 -6.27
C GLU A 39 24.45 -2.05 -5.80
N ILE A 40 25.08 -3.00 -6.50
CA ILE A 40 25.16 -4.40 -6.07
C ILE A 40 26.48 -4.59 -5.31
N ILE A 41 26.40 -4.95 -4.03
CA ILE A 41 27.56 -5.11 -3.13
C ILE A 41 28.13 -6.53 -3.21
N SER A 42 27.27 -7.55 -3.31
CA SER A 42 27.69 -8.94 -3.45
C SER A 42 26.67 -9.76 -4.23
N SER A 43 27.17 -10.58 -5.15
CA SER A 43 26.43 -11.59 -5.91
C SER A 43 26.43 -12.97 -5.25
N ASP A 44 26.95 -13.11 -4.03
CA ASP A 44 27.13 -14.41 -3.40
C ASP A 44 25.78 -15.08 -3.11
N SER A 45 25.43 -16.00 -4.00
CA SER A 45 24.29 -16.90 -3.98
C SER A 45 24.45 -18.02 -2.94
N ILE A 46 24.79 -17.67 -1.69
CA ILE A 46 24.53 -18.61 -0.59
C ILE A 46 23.02 -18.56 -0.37
N VAL A 47 22.38 -19.46 -1.12
CA VAL A 47 20.99 -19.87 -1.39
C VAL A 47 19.86 -19.39 -0.46
N GLU A 48 20.15 -18.88 0.73
CA GLU A 48 19.15 -18.43 1.71
C GLU A 48 19.19 -16.93 1.99
N SER A 49 20.30 -16.25 1.71
CA SER A 49 20.47 -14.85 2.13
C SER A 49 20.03 -13.84 1.08
N GLY A 50 20.17 -14.12 -0.23
CA GLY A 50 19.83 -13.19 -1.32
C GLY A 50 20.97 -12.22 -1.68
N VAL A 51 20.80 -11.47 -2.78
CA VAL A 51 21.79 -10.51 -3.32
C VAL A 51 21.89 -9.29 -2.41
N LYS A 52 23.09 -8.90 -2.00
CA LYS A 52 23.28 -7.70 -1.16
C LYS A 52 23.38 -6.47 -2.04
N ILE A 53 22.60 -5.44 -1.71
CA ILE A 53 22.51 -4.19 -2.48
C ILE A 53 22.52 -2.96 -1.58
N ILE A 54 22.83 -1.82 -2.18
CA ILE A 54 22.54 -0.48 -1.66
C ILE A 54 21.33 0.07 -2.44
N CYS A 55 20.36 0.59 -1.72
CA CYS A 55 19.19 1.26 -2.27
C CYS A 55 19.49 2.71 -2.64
N GLU A 56 18.65 3.32 -3.48
CA GLU A 56 18.73 4.75 -3.80
C GLU A 56 18.62 5.65 -2.56
N ASP A 57 17.92 5.19 -1.52
CA ASP A 57 17.79 5.87 -0.22
C ASP A 57 18.89 5.45 0.79
N ASP A 58 20.01 4.92 0.29
CA ASP A 58 21.19 4.48 1.04
C ASP A 58 20.95 3.35 2.07
N LYS A 59 19.75 2.75 2.08
CA LYS A 59 19.50 1.52 2.84
C LYS A 59 20.30 0.36 2.27
N VAL A 60 20.75 -0.53 3.15
CA VAL A 60 21.51 -1.70 2.77
C VAL A 60 20.74 -2.94 3.20
N GLY A 61 20.57 -3.87 2.27
CA GLY A 61 19.87 -5.11 2.58
C GLY A 61 20.04 -6.16 1.51
N ARG A 62 19.32 -7.27 1.68
CA ARG A 62 19.36 -8.40 0.76
C ARG A 62 18.04 -8.61 0.05
N ILE A 63 18.10 -8.74 -1.28
CA ILE A 63 16.93 -8.98 -2.13
C ILE A 63 16.28 -10.32 -1.76
N LYS A 64 14.99 -10.27 -1.43
CA LYS A 64 14.12 -11.44 -1.25
C LYS A 64 13.17 -11.64 -2.42
N TYR A 65 12.65 -10.55 -2.99
CA TYR A 65 11.74 -10.59 -4.14
C TYR A 65 12.05 -9.47 -5.13
N ILE A 66 11.77 -9.74 -6.41
CA ILE A 66 11.77 -8.72 -7.47
C ILE A 66 10.31 -8.29 -7.68
N GLY A 67 10.08 -6.98 -7.79
CA GLY A 67 8.76 -6.40 -7.97
C GLY A 67 8.23 -5.76 -6.69
N THR A 68 6.98 -6.07 -6.37
CA THR A 68 6.25 -5.47 -5.25
C THR A 68 5.79 -6.53 -4.26
N GLU A 69 5.08 -6.09 -3.23
CA GLU A 69 4.31 -6.95 -2.34
C GLU A 69 3.39 -7.91 -3.11
N SER A 70 2.91 -7.53 -4.30
CA SER A 70 2.04 -8.36 -5.16
C SER A 70 2.68 -9.68 -5.61
N THR A 71 4.01 -9.75 -5.56
CA THR A 71 4.80 -10.91 -5.98
C THR A 71 4.79 -12.04 -4.94
N TYR A 72 4.62 -11.72 -3.66
CA TYR A 72 4.75 -12.70 -2.57
C TYR A 72 3.62 -12.67 -1.54
N LYS A 73 2.74 -11.67 -1.57
CA LYS A 73 1.56 -11.57 -0.71
C LYS A 73 0.32 -12.15 -1.39
N LYS A 74 -0.58 -12.72 -0.57
CA LYS A 74 -1.89 -13.15 -1.04
C LYS A 74 -2.76 -11.93 -1.41
N PRO A 75 -3.69 -12.05 -2.37
CA PRO A 75 -4.54 -10.93 -2.79
C PRO A 75 -5.28 -10.22 -1.66
N ILE A 76 -5.80 -10.95 -0.67
CA ILE A 76 -6.47 -10.34 0.48
C ILE A 76 -5.51 -9.56 1.38
N GLU A 77 -4.27 -10.03 1.54
CA GLU A 77 -3.24 -9.27 2.26
C GLU A 77 -2.93 -7.96 1.53
N LEU A 78 -2.86 -7.99 0.20
CA LEU A 78 -2.64 -6.78 -0.63
C LEU A 78 -3.75 -5.75 -0.45
N ILE A 79 -5.01 -6.19 -0.43
CA ILE A 79 -6.17 -5.32 -0.18
C ILE A 79 -6.02 -4.61 1.17
N ILE A 80 -5.70 -5.37 2.24
CA ILE A 80 -5.54 -4.81 3.59
C ILE A 80 -4.37 -3.82 3.66
N ILE A 81 -3.23 -4.17 3.08
CA ILE A 81 -2.03 -3.30 3.03
C ILE A 81 -2.36 -2.00 2.29
N LEU A 82 -3.00 -2.10 1.12
CA LEU A 82 -3.35 -0.94 0.32
C LEU A 82 -4.37 -0.04 1.03
N GLU A 83 -5.39 -0.62 1.68
CA GLU A 83 -6.40 0.14 2.44
C GLU A 83 -5.71 0.99 3.53
N LYS A 84 -4.79 0.38 4.30
CA LYS A 84 -4.00 1.09 5.31
C LYS A 84 -3.13 2.20 4.72
N LYS A 85 -2.43 1.93 3.61
CA LYS A 85 -1.57 2.92 2.96
C LYS A 85 -2.37 4.09 2.39
N ILE A 86 -3.55 3.85 1.86
CA ILE A 86 -4.44 4.92 1.39
C ILE A 86 -5.01 5.72 2.56
N ARG A 87 -5.43 5.09 3.66
CA ARG A 87 -5.86 5.82 4.87
C ARG A 87 -4.75 6.74 5.37
N LYS A 88 -3.53 6.21 5.51
CA LYS A 88 -2.37 6.99 5.94
C LYS A 88 -2.12 8.19 5.02
N LEU A 89 -2.12 7.98 3.69
CA LEU A 89 -1.98 9.04 2.71
C LEU A 89 -3.07 10.12 2.88
N VAL A 90 -4.33 9.71 3.07
CA VAL A 90 -5.47 10.64 3.26
C VAL A 90 -5.26 11.49 4.52
N VAL A 91 -4.89 10.87 5.64
CA VAL A 91 -4.62 11.57 6.90
C VAL A 91 -3.51 12.58 6.71
N GLU A 92 -2.35 12.17 6.19
CA GLU A 92 -1.20 13.04 6.04
C GLU A 92 -1.49 14.24 5.13
N ILE A 93 -2.18 14.02 4.02
CA ILE A 93 -2.52 15.09 3.08
C ILE A 93 -3.50 16.09 3.70
N LEU A 94 -4.58 15.60 4.32
CA LEU A 94 -5.66 16.46 4.78
C LEU A 94 -5.31 17.15 6.11
N SER A 95 -4.69 16.43 7.05
CA SER A 95 -4.28 16.98 8.34
C SER A 95 -3.19 18.04 8.25
N ASN A 96 -2.30 17.95 7.25
CA ASN A 96 -1.28 18.97 7.00
C ASN A 96 -1.88 20.31 6.53
N HIS A 97 -3.09 20.30 5.97
CA HIS A 97 -3.76 21.50 5.48
C HIS A 97 -4.79 22.06 6.48
N ASP A 98 -5.42 21.21 7.28
CA ASP A 98 -6.51 21.59 8.18
C ASP A 98 -6.49 20.72 9.44
N SER A 99 -6.37 21.35 10.62
CA SER A 99 -6.38 20.62 11.89
C SER A 99 -7.74 19.95 12.17
N ASN A 100 -8.83 20.48 11.61
CA ASN A 100 -10.18 19.94 11.69
C ASN A 100 -10.60 19.33 10.35
N TRP A 101 -9.64 18.68 9.67
CA TRP A 101 -9.85 18.13 8.34
C TRP A 101 -10.96 17.08 8.29
N TRP A 102 -11.23 16.36 9.37
CA TRP A 102 -12.29 15.38 9.41
C TRP A 102 -13.65 16.05 9.17
N GLU A 103 -13.98 17.07 9.96
CA GLU A 103 -15.24 17.80 9.86
C GLU A 103 -15.31 18.59 8.55
N ASN A 104 -14.19 19.22 8.17
CA ASN A 104 -14.16 20.19 7.09
C ASN A 104 -13.96 19.57 5.71
N GLN A 105 -13.20 18.48 5.57
CA GLN A 105 -12.80 17.92 4.28
C GLN A 105 -13.50 16.60 3.93
N ILE A 106 -14.02 15.86 4.91
CA ILE A 106 -14.71 14.60 4.68
C ILE A 106 -16.17 14.85 4.31
N PRO A 107 -16.74 14.20 3.28
CA PRO A 107 -18.17 14.32 2.98
C PRO A 107 -19.04 13.91 4.17
N SER A 108 -20.12 14.64 4.46
CA SER A 108 -21.02 14.34 5.59
C SER A 108 -21.55 12.91 5.57
N LEU A 109 -21.86 12.39 4.38
CA LEU A 109 -22.29 10.99 4.20
C LEU A 109 -21.27 9.99 4.77
N VAL A 110 -19.97 10.26 4.63
CA VAL A 110 -18.91 9.38 5.17
C VAL A 110 -18.78 9.57 6.68
N GLN A 111 -18.85 10.81 7.16
CA GLN A 111 -18.81 11.11 8.60
C GLN A 111 -19.96 10.39 9.33
N GLU A 112 -21.19 10.54 8.84
CA GLU A 112 -22.40 9.91 9.38
C GLU A 112 -22.28 8.37 9.38
N ALA A 113 -21.80 7.78 8.27
CA ALA A 113 -21.62 6.33 8.18
C ALA A 113 -20.59 5.80 9.18
N VAL A 114 -19.49 6.52 9.39
CA VAL A 114 -18.46 6.17 10.37
C VAL A 114 -18.98 6.34 11.79
N ASP A 115 -19.66 7.44 12.10
CA ASP A 115 -20.26 7.67 13.41
C ASP A 115 -21.29 6.60 13.76
N GLU A 116 -22.09 6.17 12.79
CA GLU A 116 -23.02 5.04 12.97
C GLU A 116 -22.29 3.72 13.22
N LYS A 117 -21.24 3.41 12.47
CA LYS A 117 -20.41 2.21 12.69
C LYS A 117 -19.82 2.21 14.10
N GLN A 118 -19.26 3.34 14.53
CA GLN A 118 -18.70 3.50 15.86
C GLN A 118 -19.77 3.27 16.93
N LYS A 119 -20.92 3.93 16.83
CA LYS A 119 -22.06 3.79 17.77
C LYS A 119 -22.57 2.36 17.88
N ARG A 120 -22.70 1.65 16.75
CA ARG A 120 -23.15 0.24 16.73
C ARG A 120 -22.13 -0.70 17.36
N GLY A 121 -20.83 -0.39 17.24
CA GLY A 121 -19.74 -1.21 17.75
C GLY A 121 -19.34 -0.95 19.21
N ILE A 122 -19.80 0.12 19.86
CA ILE A 122 -19.31 0.56 21.19
C ILE A 122 -19.32 -0.60 22.21
N LYS A 123 -20.48 -1.23 22.41
CA LYS A 123 -20.62 -2.31 23.41
C LYS A 123 -19.68 -3.48 23.12
N GLN A 124 -19.59 -3.89 21.86
CA GLN A 124 -18.72 -4.99 21.45
C GLN A 124 -17.24 -4.64 21.64
N LYS A 125 -16.84 -3.39 21.33
CA LYS A 125 -15.47 -2.91 21.54
C LYS A 125 -15.12 -2.87 23.02
N GLU A 126 -16.04 -2.40 23.87
CA GLU A 126 -15.87 -2.39 25.33
C GLU A 126 -15.71 -3.80 25.88
N GLU A 127 -16.58 -4.73 25.47
CA GLU A 127 -16.54 -6.14 25.86
C GLU A 127 -15.23 -6.82 25.43
N LEU A 128 -14.77 -6.53 24.21
CA LEU A 128 -13.54 -7.09 23.64
C LEU A 128 -12.27 -6.29 24.01
N LYS A 129 -12.40 -5.22 24.81
CA LYS A 129 -11.30 -4.29 25.18
C LYS A 129 -10.49 -3.82 23.96
N ILE A 130 -11.18 -3.56 22.87
CA ILE A 130 -10.58 -3.04 21.65
C ILE A 130 -10.25 -1.55 21.90
N PRO A 131 -9.00 -1.10 21.68
CA PRO A 131 -8.62 0.29 21.87
C PRO A 131 -9.41 1.22 20.95
N GLU A 132 -9.61 2.47 21.37
CA GLU A 132 -10.12 3.49 20.46
C GLU A 132 -9.11 3.75 19.34
N TYR A 133 -9.62 3.87 18.13
CA TYR A 133 -8.84 4.21 16.94
C TYR A 133 -9.49 5.38 16.22
N GLU A 134 -8.67 6.12 15.49
CA GLU A 134 -9.10 7.29 14.73
C GLU A 134 -10.25 6.95 13.78
N GLN A 135 -11.13 7.91 13.52
CA GLN A 135 -12.32 7.71 12.69
C GLN A 135 -11.97 7.20 11.28
N ILE A 136 -10.81 7.58 10.75
CA ILE A 136 -10.32 7.10 9.46
C ILE A 136 -10.13 5.57 9.43
N GLU A 137 -9.84 4.92 10.55
CA GLU A 137 -9.64 3.46 10.59
C GLU A 137 -10.95 2.67 10.41
N GLU A 138 -12.11 3.32 10.59
CA GLU A 138 -13.44 2.75 10.31
C GLU A 138 -13.83 2.87 8.82
N THR A 139 -13.04 3.59 8.03
CA THR A 139 -13.26 3.76 6.60
C THR A 139 -12.74 2.55 5.83
N ASP A 140 -13.41 2.16 4.76
CA ASP A 140 -12.97 1.12 3.82
C ASP A 140 -12.83 1.73 2.42
N PHE A 141 -12.50 0.94 1.40
CA PHE A 141 -12.41 1.43 0.02
C PHE A 141 -13.67 2.17 -0.48
N PHE A 142 -14.87 1.81 0.01
CA PHE A 142 -16.09 2.56 -0.32
C PHE A 142 -16.04 3.97 0.30
N HIS A 143 -15.64 4.12 1.55
CA HIS A 143 -15.50 5.45 2.13
C HIS A 143 -14.34 6.23 1.49
N LEU A 144 -13.21 5.56 1.22
CA LEU A 144 -12.02 6.17 0.63
C LEU A 144 -12.28 6.70 -0.79
N HIS A 145 -13.07 5.99 -1.62
CA HIS A 145 -13.43 6.53 -2.94
C HIS A 145 -14.27 7.81 -2.83
N LEU A 146 -15.16 7.91 -1.84
CA LEU A 146 -15.95 9.13 -1.61
C LEU A 146 -15.06 10.28 -1.13
N ILE A 147 -14.13 10.01 -0.20
CA ILE A 147 -13.20 11.01 0.34
C ILE A 147 -12.28 11.55 -0.75
N ILE A 148 -11.60 10.66 -1.48
CA ILE A 148 -10.63 11.02 -2.53
C ILE A 148 -11.36 11.64 -3.72
N GLY A 149 -12.51 11.07 -4.09
CA GLY A 149 -13.33 11.52 -5.21
C GLY A 149 -14.10 12.81 -4.95
N TYR A 150 -14.13 13.30 -3.71
CA TYR A 150 -14.87 14.51 -3.39
C TYR A 150 -14.30 15.71 -4.16
N LYS A 151 -15.16 16.52 -4.79
CA LYS A 151 -14.75 17.55 -5.77
C LYS A 151 -13.67 18.50 -5.24
N LYS A 152 -13.80 18.93 -3.98
CA LYS A 152 -12.85 19.85 -3.34
C LYS A 152 -11.52 19.16 -3.00
N ASN A 153 -11.58 17.90 -2.57
CA ASN A 153 -10.38 17.14 -2.21
C ASN A 153 -9.61 16.70 -3.45
N TRP A 154 -10.31 16.20 -4.47
CA TRP A 154 -9.69 15.70 -5.69
C TRP A 154 -8.78 16.74 -6.33
N LYS A 155 -9.35 17.89 -6.68
CA LYS A 155 -8.65 18.91 -7.47
C LYS A 155 -7.46 19.51 -6.72
N ILE A 156 -7.57 19.66 -5.40
CA ILE A 156 -6.54 20.33 -4.60
C ILE A 156 -5.44 19.34 -4.21
N PHE A 157 -5.82 18.14 -3.79
CA PHE A 157 -4.90 17.25 -3.08
C PHE A 157 -4.55 15.96 -3.83
N PHE A 158 -5.53 15.33 -4.49
CA PHE A 158 -5.36 13.96 -5.00
C PHE A 158 -5.09 13.87 -6.50
N GLU A 159 -5.48 14.88 -7.29
CA GLU A 159 -5.21 14.97 -8.72
C GLU A 159 -3.69 14.96 -9.04
N PRO A 160 -2.82 15.69 -8.32
CA PRO A 160 -1.38 15.65 -8.55
C PRO A 160 -0.74 14.27 -8.31
N ILE A 161 -1.40 13.41 -7.53
CA ILE A 161 -0.92 12.09 -7.15
C ILE A 161 -1.43 11.05 -8.15
N PHE A 162 -2.75 10.98 -8.30
CA PHE A 162 -3.40 9.88 -9.02
C PHE A 162 -3.66 10.15 -10.50
N LYS A 163 -3.53 11.40 -10.95
CA LYS A 163 -3.66 11.87 -12.34
C LYS A 163 -5.06 11.71 -12.96
N SER A 164 -5.63 10.51 -12.97
CA SER A 164 -6.89 10.18 -13.64
C SER A 164 -7.98 9.82 -12.63
N LYS A 165 -8.92 10.76 -12.39
CA LYS A 165 -10.03 10.54 -11.46
C LYS A 165 -10.85 9.30 -11.80
N PRO A 166 -11.32 9.10 -13.05
CA PRO A 166 -12.20 7.98 -13.37
C PRO A 166 -11.53 6.62 -13.13
N GLU A 167 -10.25 6.51 -13.48
CA GLU A 167 -9.48 5.27 -13.29
C GLU A 167 -9.26 4.96 -11.82
N THR A 168 -8.87 5.95 -11.01
CA THR A 168 -8.68 5.77 -9.57
C THR A 168 -9.98 5.38 -8.90
N MET A 169 -11.08 6.08 -9.20
CA MET A 169 -12.38 5.78 -8.59
C MET A 169 -12.85 4.38 -8.94
N LYS A 170 -12.69 3.96 -10.21
CA LYS A 170 -13.01 2.60 -10.64
C LYS A 170 -12.24 1.56 -9.84
N LYS A 171 -10.91 1.73 -9.71
CA LYS A 171 -10.05 0.80 -8.94
C LYS A 171 -10.51 0.70 -7.48
N LEU A 172 -10.81 1.82 -6.82
CA LEU A 172 -11.26 1.81 -5.43
C LEU A 172 -12.64 1.14 -5.26
N VAL A 173 -13.58 1.39 -6.17
CA VAL A 173 -14.90 0.74 -6.15
C VAL A 173 -14.79 -0.77 -6.37
N ASP A 174 -13.97 -1.20 -7.32
CA ASP A 174 -13.72 -2.61 -7.60
C ASP A 174 -13.05 -3.30 -6.39
N LEU A 175 -12.02 -2.67 -5.79
CA LEU A 175 -11.36 -3.16 -4.58
C LEU A 175 -12.32 -3.29 -3.40
N SER A 176 -13.24 -2.33 -3.22
CA SER A 176 -14.29 -2.42 -2.21
C SER A 176 -15.16 -3.67 -2.41
N SER A 177 -15.49 -3.99 -3.66
CA SER A 177 -16.28 -5.18 -3.98
C SER A 177 -15.49 -6.46 -3.71
N TYR A 178 -14.21 -6.50 -4.10
CA TYR A 178 -13.35 -7.68 -3.91
C TYR A 178 -13.05 -7.95 -2.44
N ARG A 179 -12.84 -6.92 -1.63
CA ARG A 179 -12.67 -7.02 -0.17
C ARG A 179 -13.83 -7.77 0.50
N ASN A 180 -15.05 -7.59 0.00
CA ASN A 180 -16.25 -8.14 0.62
C ASN A 180 -16.53 -9.60 0.18
N LEU A 181 -15.86 -10.11 -0.86
CA LEU A 181 -16.11 -11.48 -1.34
C LEU A 181 -15.82 -12.57 -0.29
N PRO A 182 -14.64 -12.57 0.38
CA PRO A 182 -14.37 -13.59 1.42
C PRO A 182 -15.32 -13.49 2.61
N ALA A 183 -15.76 -12.28 2.97
CA ALA A 183 -16.72 -12.05 4.06
C ALA A 183 -18.12 -12.61 3.75
N HIS A 184 -18.42 -12.85 2.47
CA HIS A 184 -19.65 -13.49 1.99
C HIS A 184 -19.44 -14.95 1.57
N SER A 185 -18.36 -15.59 2.05
CA SER A 185 -18.00 -16.98 1.72
C SER A 185 -17.88 -17.26 0.21
N LYS A 186 -17.45 -16.25 -0.55
CA LYS A 186 -17.17 -16.39 -1.99
C LYS A 186 -15.66 -16.40 -2.21
N ASP A 187 -15.19 -17.38 -2.95
CA ASP A 187 -13.79 -17.46 -3.35
C ASP A 187 -13.45 -16.38 -4.39
N LEU A 188 -12.20 -15.92 -4.36
CA LEU A 188 -11.66 -15.08 -5.41
C LEU A 188 -11.36 -15.95 -6.63
N THR A 189 -11.82 -15.52 -7.81
CA THR A 189 -11.41 -16.15 -9.07
C THR A 189 -10.02 -15.66 -9.46
N GLU A 190 -9.26 -16.46 -10.22
CA GLU A 190 -7.91 -16.10 -10.68
C GLU A 190 -7.86 -14.71 -11.33
N ASN A 191 -8.87 -14.37 -12.16
CA ASN A 191 -9.00 -13.05 -12.78
C ASN A 191 -9.16 -11.91 -11.74
N ILE A 192 -9.88 -12.14 -10.65
CA ILE A 192 -10.00 -11.15 -9.56
C ILE A 192 -8.67 -11.01 -8.83
N GLU A 193 -7.97 -12.12 -8.59
CA GLU A 193 -6.64 -12.09 -7.96
C GLU A 193 -5.63 -11.29 -8.78
N GLU A 194 -5.58 -11.49 -10.09
CA GLU A 194 -4.74 -10.74 -11.02
C GLU A 194 -5.09 -9.25 -11.04
N LYS A 195 -6.39 -8.93 -11.03
CA LYS A 195 -6.85 -7.53 -10.93
C LYS A 195 -6.43 -6.87 -9.62
N ILE A 196 -6.53 -7.59 -8.50
CA ILE A 196 -6.09 -7.07 -7.19
C ILE A 196 -4.59 -6.73 -7.25
N LYS A 197 -3.76 -7.65 -7.76
CA LYS A 197 -2.31 -7.42 -7.92
C LYS A 197 -2.03 -6.20 -8.80
N THR A 198 -2.71 -6.11 -9.94
CA THR A 198 -2.57 -4.99 -10.88
C THR A 198 -2.97 -3.66 -10.24
N TYR A 199 -4.10 -3.61 -9.55
CA TYR A 199 -4.58 -2.40 -8.88
C TYR A 199 -3.71 -2.00 -7.70
N PHE A 200 -3.17 -2.98 -6.98
CA PHE A 200 -2.17 -2.76 -5.95
C PHE A 200 -0.92 -2.10 -6.53
N ASP A 201 -0.34 -2.67 -7.57
CA ASP A 201 0.90 -2.18 -8.19
C ASP A 201 0.71 -0.78 -8.77
N ASP A 202 -0.40 -0.53 -9.47
CA ASP A 202 -0.71 0.77 -10.02
C ASP A 202 -0.82 1.85 -8.93
N LEU A 203 -1.53 1.56 -7.84
CA LEU A 203 -1.79 2.54 -6.79
C LEU A 203 -0.56 2.74 -5.90
N ILE A 204 0.17 1.68 -5.55
CA ILE A 204 1.34 1.78 -4.68
C ILE A 204 2.45 2.60 -5.32
N LEU A 205 2.68 2.43 -6.63
CA LEU A 205 3.68 3.20 -7.36
C LEU A 205 3.38 4.71 -7.34
N LEU A 206 2.10 5.09 -7.43
CA LEU A 206 1.68 6.49 -7.36
C LEU A 206 1.85 7.07 -5.96
N ILE A 207 1.49 6.31 -4.93
CA ILE A 207 1.65 6.68 -3.52
C ILE A 207 3.14 6.87 -3.17
N GLU A 208 4.00 5.95 -3.59
CA GLU A 208 5.44 6.04 -3.34
C GLU A 208 6.10 7.17 -4.13
N ALA A 209 5.69 7.38 -5.38
CA ALA A 209 6.17 8.51 -6.17
C ALA A 209 5.80 9.86 -5.53
N PHE A 210 4.68 9.94 -4.81
CA PHE A 210 4.33 11.11 -4.01
C PHE A 210 5.30 11.30 -2.84
N TYR A 211 5.59 10.26 -2.06
CA TYR A 211 6.53 10.35 -0.94
C TYR A 211 7.96 10.70 -1.38
N ARG A 212 8.42 10.13 -2.50
CA ARG A 212 9.75 10.46 -3.06
C ARG A 212 9.90 11.91 -3.50
N LYS A 213 8.81 12.63 -3.77
CA LYS A 213 8.86 14.06 -4.13
C LYS A 213 8.87 14.99 -2.91
N GLN A 214 8.58 14.47 -1.72
CA GLN A 214 8.57 15.26 -0.48
C GLN A 214 9.90 15.20 0.28
N ASN A 215 10.72 14.17 0.02
CA ASN A 215 12.08 14.02 0.53
C ASN A 215 13.10 14.57 -0.47
#